data_AF-A0A7W9ZP44-F1
#
_entry.id   AF-A0A7W9ZP44-F1
#
_cell.length_a   1.000
_cell.length_b   1.000
_cell.length_c   1.000
_cell.angle_alpha   90.00
_cell.angle_beta   90.00
_cell.angle_gamma   90.00
#
_symmetry.space_group_name_H-M   'P 1'
#
loop_
_entity.id
_entity.type
_entity.pdbx_description
1 polymer ?
#
loop_
_entity_poly.entity_id
_entity_poly.type
_entity_poly.pdbx_seq_one_letter_code
_entity_poly.pdbx_strand_id
1 'polypeptide(L)'
;MSNLAYRTYNIESIKNEFLNIGFSEEAIDFVFLHNENYNFEVLKEKIINVEKNLNIKIDNVEKSLNAKIDSLDTKIDNVEKNLNIRIDSVNTKIDNVEKNLNIKIDSVEKTLQKDISSLKNELNASNRTIQVMLIAGITLAPIIYSIFNKYFFN
;
A
#
# COMPACT_ATOMS: atom_id res chain seq x y z
N MET A 1 24.47 60.91 -57.47
CA MET A 1 24.64 59.55 -56.93
C MET A 1 23.25 59.01 -56.62
N SER A 2 22.73 58.13 -57.47
CA SER A 2 21.41 57.52 -57.31
C SER A 2 21.45 56.50 -56.16
N ASN A 3 20.54 56.68 -55.22
CA ASN A 3 20.32 55.80 -54.07
C ASN A 3 19.82 54.43 -54.55
N LEU A 4 20.66 53.40 -54.50
CA LEU A 4 20.22 52.01 -54.66
C LEU A 4 19.57 51.56 -53.35
N ALA A 5 18.26 51.82 -53.23
CA ALA A 5 17.45 51.12 -52.25
C ALA A 5 17.43 49.63 -52.63
N TYR A 6 18.12 48.79 -51.86
CA TYR A 6 18.03 47.34 -51.98
C TYR A 6 16.58 46.93 -51.68
N ARG A 7 15.80 46.64 -52.73
CA ARG A 7 14.51 45.97 -52.59
C ARG A 7 14.79 44.51 -52.24
N THR A 8 14.32 44.07 -51.08
CA THR A 8 14.26 42.65 -50.75
C THR A 8 13.10 42.03 -51.52
N TYR A 9 13.39 41.43 -52.67
CA TYR A 9 12.42 40.64 -53.42
C TYR A 9 12.39 39.23 -52.84
N ASN A 10 11.22 38.75 -52.39
CA ASN A 10 11.06 37.32 -52.14
C ASN A 10 10.99 36.58 -53.48
N ILE A 11 11.29 35.29 -53.46
CA ILE A 11 11.34 34.45 -54.67
C ILE A 11 10.05 34.52 -55.48
N GLU A 12 8.91 34.55 -54.80
CA GLU A 12 7.59 34.68 -55.40
C GLU A 12 7.45 36.01 -56.17
N SER A 13 7.94 37.11 -55.61
CA SER A 13 7.96 38.42 -56.28
C SER A 13 8.85 38.40 -57.52
N ILE A 14 10.00 37.71 -57.46
CA ILE A 14 10.91 37.56 -58.58
C ILE A 14 10.27 36.68 -59.68
N LYS A 15 9.63 35.56 -59.32
CA LYS A 15 8.88 34.71 -60.26
C LYS A 15 7.81 35.52 -60.99
N ASN A 16 7.03 36.30 -60.25
CA ASN A 16 6.00 37.18 -60.82
C ASN A 16 6.58 38.27 -61.74
N GLU A 17 7.75 38.83 -61.43
CA GLU A 17 8.42 39.81 -62.31
C GLU A 17 8.88 39.17 -63.63
N PHE A 18 9.43 37.96 -63.59
CA PHE A 18 9.82 37.21 -64.80
C PHE A 18 8.61 36.84 -65.67
N LEU A 19 7.49 36.45 -65.05
CA LEU A 19 6.23 36.21 -65.77
C LEU A 19 5.75 37.49 -66.47
N ASN A 20 5.77 38.63 -65.77
CA ASN A 20 5.30 39.92 -66.28
C ASN A 20 6.12 40.45 -67.47
N ILE A 21 7.40 40.12 -67.54
CA ILE A 21 8.26 40.50 -68.68
C ILE A 21 8.29 39.45 -69.80
N GLY A 22 7.47 38.38 -69.71
CA GLY A 22 7.19 37.46 -70.80
C GLY A 22 8.00 36.16 -70.81
N PHE A 23 8.68 35.78 -69.73
CA PHE A 23 9.27 34.45 -69.63
C PHE A 23 8.18 33.38 -69.43
N SER A 24 8.39 32.20 -70.02
CA SER A 24 7.51 31.06 -69.78
C SER A 24 7.74 30.47 -68.38
N GLU A 25 6.71 29.85 -67.82
CA GLU A 25 6.79 29.27 -66.47
C GLU A 25 7.87 28.17 -66.41
N GLU A 26 8.07 27.41 -67.48
CA GLU A 26 9.11 26.37 -67.56
C GLU A 26 10.53 26.94 -67.54
N ALA A 27 10.77 28.06 -68.23
CA ALA A 27 12.08 28.73 -68.24
C ALA A 27 12.41 29.33 -66.86
N ILE A 28 11.39 29.88 -66.20
CA ILE A 28 11.52 30.41 -64.84
C ILE A 28 11.81 29.26 -63.89
N ASP A 29 10.98 28.23 -63.89
CA ASP A 29 11.15 27.08 -63.01
C ASP A 29 12.52 26.40 -63.22
N PHE A 30 13.05 26.30 -64.45
CA PHE A 30 14.40 25.79 -64.70
C PHE A 30 15.49 26.63 -64.03
N VAL A 31 15.44 27.96 -64.16
CA VAL A 31 16.43 28.87 -63.55
C VAL A 31 16.34 28.82 -62.02
N PHE A 32 15.13 28.81 -61.47
CA PHE A 32 14.92 28.73 -60.03
C PHE A 32 15.32 27.36 -59.47
N LEU A 33 15.06 26.25 -60.16
CA LEU A 33 15.47 24.90 -59.72
C LEU A 33 17.00 24.80 -59.51
N HIS A 34 17.77 25.47 -60.37
CA HIS A 34 19.23 25.47 -60.32
C HIS A 34 19.81 26.64 -59.50
N ASN A 35 18.96 27.51 -58.96
CA ASN A 35 19.38 28.60 -58.10
C ASN A 35 19.53 28.11 -56.66
N GLU A 36 20.75 28.18 -56.11
CA GLU A 36 21.01 27.73 -54.74
C GLU A 36 20.18 28.49 -53.68
N ASN A 37 19.86 29.77 -53.90
CA ASN A 37 19.00 30.54 -52.99
C ASN A 37 17.55 30.03 -53.00
N TYR A 38 17.04 29.54 -54.13
CA TYR A 38 15.72 28.93 -54.21
C TYR A 38 15.63 27.63 -53.42
N ASN A 39 16.62 26.75 -53.61
CA ASN A 39 16.70 25.50 -52.87
C ASN A 39 16.87 25.74 -51.36
N PHE A 40 17.59 26.79 -50.96
CA PHE A 40 17.74 27.19 -49.55
C PHE A 40 16.41 27.61 -48.91
N GLU A 41 15.63 28.50 -49.54
CA GLU A 41 14.34 28.93 -48.97
C GLU A 41 13.33 27.77 -48.89
N VAL A 42 13.27 26.90 -49.90
CA VAL A 42 12.44 25.69 -49.86
C VAL A 42 12.86 24.75 -48.72
N LEU A 43 14.18 24.56 -48.52
CA LEU A 43 14.68 23.72 -47.43
C LEU A 43 14.36 24.33 -46.06
N LYS A 44 14.51 25.64 -45.91
CA LYS A 44 14.18 26.38 -44.69
C LYS A 44 12.70 26.25 -44.33
N GLU A 45 11.79 26.36 -45.30
CA GLU A 45 10.36 26.11 -45.08
C GLU A 45 10.08 24.68 -44.63
N LYS A 46 10.73 23.68 -45.26
CA LYS A 46 10.61 22.28 -44.85
C LYS A 46 11.12 22.06 -43.42
N ILE A 47 12.23 22.68 -43.04
CA ILE A 47 12.80 22.60 -41.68
C ILE A 47 11.82 23.21 -40.67
N ILE A 48 11.27 24.39 -40.93
CA ILE A 48 10.27 25.04 -40.07
C ILE A 48 9.04 24.13 -39.89
N ASN A 49 8.57 23.50 -40.97
CA ASN A 49 7.44 22.58 -40.91
C ASN A 49 7.78 21.30 -40.10
N VAL A 50 8.98 20.75 -40.27
CA VAL A 50 9.46 19.61 -39.47
C VAL A 50 9.55 19.98 -37.99
N GLU A 51 10.12 21.13 -37.67
CA GLU A 51 10.23 21.64 -36.29
C GLU A 51 8.85 21.80 -35.65
N LYS A 52 7.90 22.43 -36.36
CA LYS A 52 6.52 22.58 -35.91
C LYS A 52 5.86 21.22 -35.64
N ASN A 53 6.03 20.26 -36.56
CA ASN A 53 5.45 18.92 -36.40
C ASN A 53 6.09 18.14 -35.24
N LEU A 54 7.39 18.31 -35.00
CA LEU A 54 8.08 17.72 -33.87
C LEU A 54 7.62 18.31 -32.54
N ASN A 55 7.49 19.64 -32.45
CA ASN A 55 6.97 20.31 -31.25
C ASN A 55 5.55 19.82 -30.90
N ILE A 56 4.66 19.73 -31.90
CA ILE A 56 3.31 19.17 -31.70
C ILE A 56 3.36 17.72 -31.19
N LYS A 57 4.26 16.89 -31.72
CA LYS A 57 4.41 15.50 -31.25
C LYS A 57 4.95 15.44 -29.83
N ILE A 58 5.92 16.28 -29.48
CA ILE A 58 6.49 16.37 -28.14
C ILE A 58 5.41 16.80 -27.14
N ASP A 59 4.65 17.85 -27.43
CA ASP A 59 3.55 18.32 -26.57
C ASP A 59 2.50 17.22 -26.34
N ASN A 60 2.18 16.45 -27.37
CA ASN A 60 1.23 15.34 -27.26
C ASN A 60 1.77 14.19 -26.41
N VAL A 61 3.06 13.88 -26.53
CA VAL A 61 3.73 12.88 -25.68
C VAL A 61 3.76 13.36 -24.24
N GLU A 62 4.12 14.62 -23.98
CA GLU A 62 4.14 15.21 -22.64
C GLU A 62 2.76 15.15 -21.99
N LYS A 63 1.70 15.59 -22.69
CA LYS A 63 0.32 15.49 -22.20
C LYS A 63 -0.10 14.05 -21.91
N SER A 64 0.27 13.11 -22.78
CA SER A 64 -0.04 11.69 -22.60
C SER A 64 0.67 11.09 -21.37
N LEU A 65 1.93 11.47 -21.15
CA LEU A 65 2.71 11.03 -20.00
C LEU A 65 2.17 11.63 -18.70
N ASN A 66 1.88 12.93 -18.67
CA ASN A 66 1.28 13.59 -17.50
C ASN A 66 -0.06 12.94 -17.12
N ALA A 67 -0.95 12.69 -18.09
CA ALA A 67 -2.21 12.01 -17.81
C ALA A 67 -2.03 10.57 -17.28
N LYS A 68 -0.98 9.86 -17.72
CA LYS A 68 -0.64 8.53 -17.19
C LYS A 68 -0.09 8.61 -15.77
N ILE A 69 0.73 9.62 -15.46
CA ILE A 69 1.26 9.88 -14.11
C ILE A 69 0.10 10.20 -13.16
N ASP A 70 -0.79 11.13 -13.51
CA ASP A 70 -1.96 11.47 -12.69
C ASP A 70 -2.86 10.24 -12.43
N SER A 71 -3.02 9.37 -13.43
CA SER A 71 -3.75 8.12 -13.29
C SER A 71 -3.04 7.12 -12.38
N LEU A 72 -1.71 7.06 -12.40
CA LEU A 72 -0.93 6.23 -11.50
C LEU A 72 -0.99 6.76 -10.06
N ASP A 73 -0.87 8.06 -9.85
CA ASP A 73 -1.00 8.70 -8.53
C ASP A 73 -2.37 8.38 -7.92
N THR A 74 -3.44 8.55 -8.69
CA THR A 74 -4.80 8.17 -8.25
C THR A 74 -4.90 6.68 -7.89
N LYS A 75 -4.23 5.79 -8.62
CA LYS A 75 -4.22 4.35 -8.31
C LYS A 75 -3.43 4.06 -7.05
N ILE A 76 -2.31 4.73 -6.84
CA ILE A 76 -1.47 4.60 -5.64
C ILE A 76 -2.25 5.05 -4.41
N ASP A 77 -2.90 6.22 -4.46
CA ASP A 77 -3.74 6.75 -3.37
C ASP A 77 -4.86 5.76 -2.98
N ASN A 78 -5.51 5.17 -3.98
CA ASN A 78 -6.55 4.17 -3.75
C ASN A 78 -6.00 2.89 -3.12
N VAL A 79 -4.82 2.42 -3.54
CA VAL A 79 -4.15 1.26 -2.94
C VAL A 79 -3.78 1.56 -1.50
N GLU A 80 -3.18 2.72 -1.22
CA GLU A 80 -2.79 3.14 0.13
C GLU A 80 -4.01 3.19 1.06
N LYS A 81 -5.08 3.85 0.64
CA LYS A 81 -6.33 3.92 1.42
C LYS A 81 -6.90 2.54 1.73
N ASN A 82 -6.92 1.64 0.74
CA ASN A 82 -7.41 0.28 0.93
C ASN A 82 -6.51 -0.54 1.87
N LEU A 83 -5.19 -0.36 1.80
CA LEU A 83 -4.25 -1.01 2.72
C LEU A 83 -4.44 -0.51 4.15
N ASN A 84 -4.59 0.80 4.37
CA ASN A 84 -4.87 1.37 5.69
C ASN A 84 -6.15 0.78 6.30
N ILE A 85 -7.26 0.73 5.54
CA ILE A 85 -8.51 0.11 5.99
C ILE A 85 -8.31 -1.36 6.37
N ARG A 86 -7.55 -2.11 5.58
CA ARG A 86 -7.27 -3.53 5.87
C ARG A 86 -6.43 -3.70 7.13
N ILE A 87 -5.42 -2.84 7.34
CA ILE A 87 -4.59 -2.84 8.54
C ILE A 87 -5.45 -2.54 9.77
N ASP A 88 -6.29 -1.50 9.73
CA ASP A 88 -7.19 -1.15 10.83
C ASP A 88 -8.16 -2.30 11.18
N SER A 89 -8.69 -2.97 10.15
CA SER A 89 -9.54 -4.14 10.34
C SER A 89 -8.80 -5.32 10.99
N VAL A 90 -7.53 -5.55 10.61
CA VAL A 90 -6.69 -6.58 11.23
C VAL A 90 -6.37 -6.23 12.68
N ASN A 91 -6.00 -4.97 12.98
CA ASN A 91 -5.76 -4.51 14.34
C ASN A 91 -6.99 -4.73 15.22
N THR A 92 -8.17 -4.33 14.74
CA THR A 92 -9.44 -4.56 15.45
C THR A 92 -9.70 -6.05 15.73
N LYS A 93 -9.36 -6.93 14.79
CA LYS A 93 -9.50 -8.39 14.99
C LYS A 93 -8.51 -8.91 16.03
N ILE A 94 -7.27 -8.42 16.02
CA ILE A 94 -6.24 -8.77 17.00
C ILE A 94 -6.70 -8.35 18.40
N ASP A 95 -7.14 -7.11 18.58
CA ASP A 95 -7.64 -6.59 19.87
C ASP A 95 -8.80 -7.44 20.41
N ASN A 96 -9.72 -7.84 19.54
CA ASN A 96 -10.83 -8.70 19.91
C ASN A 96 -10.38 -10.11 20.32
N VAL A 97 -9.40 -10.69 19.61
CA VAL A 97 -8.82 -11.98 19.96
C VAL A 97 -8.10 -11.90 21.30
N GLU A 98 -7.29 -10.87 21.53
CA GLU A 98 -6.58 -10.63 22.79
C GLU A 98 -7.57 -10.51 23.96
N LYS A 99 -8.60 -9.67 23.83
CA LYS A 99 -9.64 -9.52 24.85
C LYS A 99 -10.34 -10.83 25.16
N ASN A 100 -10.70 -11.60 24.14
CA ASN A 100 -11.38 -12.88 24.32
C ASN A 100 -10.47 -13.93 24.98
N LEU A 101 -9.17 -13.94 24.66
CA LEU A 101 -8.19 -14.81 25.30
C LEU A 101 -8.01 -14.43 26.77
N ASN A 102 -7.87 -13.14 27.10
CA ASN A 102 -7.77 -12.67 28.48
C ASN A 102 -9.00 -13.10 29.31
N ILE A 103 -10.22 -12.91 28.78
CA ILE A 103 -11.46 -13.37 29.44
C ILE A 103 -11.45 -14.89 29.69
N LYS A 104 -11.00 -15.68 28.71
CA LYS A 104 -10.92 -17.15 28.85
C LYS A 104 -9.88 -17.55 29.90
N ILE A 105 -8.71 -16.91 29.90
CA ILE A 105 -7.65 -17.16 30.87
C ILE A 105 -8.15 -16.84 32.28
N ASP A 106 -8.75 -15.66 32.50
CA ASP A 106 -9.33 -15.26 33.78
C ASP A 106 -10.40 -16.26 34.27
N SER A 107 -11.23 -16.77 33.36
CA SER A 107 -12.25 -17.77 33.67
C SER A 107 -11.66 -19.11 34.09
N VAL A 108 -10.60 -19.56 33.40
CA VAL A 108 -9.86 -20.78 33.74
C VAL A 108 -9.17 -20.61 35.09
N GLU A 109 -8.52 -19.46 35.32
CA GLU A 109 -7.85 -19.17 36.59
C GLU A 109 -8.83 -19.22 37.77
N LYS A 110 -9.99 -18.55 37.66
CA LYS A 110 -11.04 -18.58 38.70
C LYS A 110 -11.56 -19.99 38.97
N THR A 111 -11.74 -20.79 37.92
CA THR A 111 -12.21 -22.18 38.06
C THR A 111 -11.18 -23.03 38.81
N LEU A 112 -9.91 -22.94 38.40
CA LEU A 112 -8.81 -23.65 39.07
C LEU A 112 -8.63 -23.21 40.52
N GLN A 113 -8.71 -21.91 40.82
CA GLN A 113 -8.65 -21.40 42.20
C GLN A 113 -9.79 -21.98 43.06
N LYS A 114 -11.00 -22.09 42.52
CA LYS A 114 -12.15 -22.70 43.21
C LYS A 114 -11.93 -24.19 43.46
N ASP A 115 -11.50 -24.93 42.44
CA ASP A 115 -11.26 -26.38 42.55
C ASP A 115 -10.16 -26.69 43.56
N ILE A 116 -9.04 -25.95 43.52
CA ILE A 116 -7.94 -26.05 44.50
C ILE A 116 -8.45 -25.75 45.91
N SER A 117 -9.30 -24.73 46.08
CA SER A 117 -9.87 -24.39 47.39
C SER A 117 -10.79 -25.49 47.92
N SER A 118 -11.60 -26.11 47.05
CA SER A 118 -12.46 -27.25 47.43
C SER A 118 -11.63 -28.44 47.89
N LEU A 119 -10.62 -28.83 47.10
CA LEU A 119 -9.72 -29.94 47.43
C LEU A 119 -8.97 -29.70 48.74
N LYS A 120 -8.50 -28.47 48.99
CA LYS A 120 -7.86 -28.09 50.26
C LYS A 120 -8.81 -28.28 51.44
N ASN A 121 -10.07 -27.89 51.30
CA ASN A 121 -11.07 -28.04 52.36
C ASN A 121 -11.41 -29.50 52.63
N GLU A 122 -11.58 -30.32 51.59
CA GLU A 122 -11.82 -31.76 51.71
C GLU A 122 -10.65 -32.47 52.38
N LEU A 123 -9.41 -32.16 51.98
CA LEU A 123 -8.19 -32.70 52.60
C LEU A 123 -8.11 -32.33 54.09
N ASN A 124 -8.39 -31.08 54.44
CA ASN A 124 -8.41 -30.64 55.84
C ASN A 124 -9.47 -31.36 56.67
N ALA A 125 -10.67 -31.56 56.11
CA ALA A 125 -11.74 -32.30 56.77
C ALA A 125 -11.38 -33.79 56.99
N SER A 126 -10.77 -34.42 56.00
CA SER A 126 -10.26 -35.80 56.09
C SER A 126 -9.18 -35.91 57.17
N ASN A 127 -8.20 -35.00 57.18
CA ASN A 127 -7.14 -34.97 58.20
C ASN A 127 -7.72 -34.80 59.62
N ARG A 128 -8.72 -33.93 59.80
CA ARG A 128 -9.40 -33.77 61.09
C ARG A 128 -10.10 -35.05 61.53
N THR A 129 -10.76 -35.75 60.61
CA THR A 129 -11.43 -37.04 60.89
C THR A 129 -10.42 -38.09 61.36
N ILE A 130 -9.28 -38.21 60.68
CA ILE A 130 -8.19 -39.12 61.05
C ILE A 130 -7.66 -38.77 62.44
N GLN A 131 -7.41 -37.50 62.73
CA GLN A 131 -6.94 -37.05 64.06
C GLN A 131 -7.93 -37.43 65.16
N VAL A 132 -9.24 -37.24 64.94
CA VAL A 132 -10.29 -37.62 65.90
C VAL A 132 -10.29 -39.13 66.13
N MET A 133 -10.20 -39.96 65.08
CA MET A 133 -10.15 -41.42 65.21
C MET A 133 -8.90 -41.88 65.99
N LEU A 134 -7.74 -41.29 65.72
CA LEU A 134 -6.51 -41.60 66.44
C LEU A 134 -6.62 -41.26 67.93
N ILE A 135 -7.13 -40.06 68.26
CA ILE A 135 -7.36 -39.65 69.66
C ILE A 135 -8.36 -40.59 70.34
N ALA A 136 -9.47 -40.93 69.69
CA ALA A 136 -10.46 -41.87 70.21
C ALA A 136 -9.86 -43.26 70.46
N GLY A 137 -9.05 -43.77 69.53
CA GLY A 137 -8.36 -45.06 69.69
C GLY A 137 -7.40 -45.07 70.88
N ILE A 138 -6.56 -44.04 71.03
CA ILE A 138 -5.62 -43.91 72.14
C ILE A 138 -6.35 -43.80 73.49
N THR A 139 -7.43 -43.01 73.56
CA THR A 139 -8.19 -42.78 74.80
C THR A 139 -9.02 -44.00 75.23
N LEU A 140 -9.59 -44.75 74.28
CA LEU A 140 -10.39 -45.94 74.58
C LEU A 140 -9.54 -47.19 74.85
N ALA A 141 -8.30 -47.27 74.36
CA ALA A 141 -7.48 -48.47 74.49
C ALA A 141 -7.31 -48.98 75.95
N PRO A 142 -6.99 -48.14 76.96
CA PRO A 142 -6.91 -48.58 78.36
C PRO A 142 -8.26 -49.06 78.91
N ILE A 143 -9.36 -48.40 78.53
CA ILE A 143 -10.72 -48.74 78.96
C ILE A 143 -11.11 -50.11 78.40
N ILE A 144 -10.92 -50.32 77.09
CA ILE A 144 -11.18 -51.59 76.41
C ILE A 144 -10.34 -52.72 77.03
N TYR A 145 -9.05 -52.48 77.28
CA TYR A 145 -8.16 -53.45 77.93
C TYR A 145 -8.64 -53.83 79.34
N SER A 146 -9.05 -52.84 80.15
CA SER A 146 -9.59 -53.07 81.49
C SER A 146 -10.89 -53.90 81.47
N ILE A 147 -11.80 -53.61 80.55
CA ILE A 147 -13.05 -54.38 80.35
C ILE A 147 -12.71 -55.82 79.94
N PHE A 148 -11.84 -56.00 78.94
CA PHE A 148 -11.46 -57.32 78.45
C PHE A 148 -10.83 -58.17 79.57
N ASN A 149 -9.89 -57.62 80.34
CA ASN A 149 -9.25 -58.34 81.43
C ASN A 149 -10.25 -58.76 82.53
N LYS A 150 -11.23 -57.90 82.84
CA LYS A 150 -12.27 -58.17 83.86
C LYS A 150 -13.20 -59.34 83.50
N TYR A 151 -13.51 -59.55 82.21
CA TYR A 151 -14.49 -60.55 81.79
C TYR A 151 -13.86 -61.85 81.25
N PHE A 152 -12.58 -61.83 80.86
CA PHE A 152 -11.94 -62.99 80.22
C PHE A 152 -10.78 -63.62 81.01
N PHE A 153 -10.19 -62.92 82.00
CA PHE A 153 -9.01 -63.42 82.74
C PHE A 153 -9.12 -63.37 84.27
N ASN A 154 -10.17 -62.75 84.82
CA ASN A 154 -10.52 -62.76 86.24
C ASN A 154 -11.87 -63.44 86.45
#